data_AF-A0A3D5HL56-F1
#
_entry.id   AF-A0A3D5HL56-F1
#
_cell.length_a   1.000
_cell.length_b   1.000
_cell.length_c   1.000
_cell.angle_alpha   90.00
_cell.angle_beta   90.00
_cell.angle_gamma   90.00
#
_symmetry.space_group_name_H-M   'P 1'
#
loop_
_entity.id
_entity.type
_entity.pdbx_description
1 polymer ?
#
loop_
_entity_poly.entity_id
_entity_poly.type
_entity_poly.pdbx_seq_one_letter_code
_entity_poly.pdbx_strand_id
1 'polypeptide(L)'
;MSQNHNVLGAFDDLLMNFTRLATQLLRDMLVKLGIILMKKTMITSTLMTLFTSLLVTPSFASDSFDYSQHNFTVKSGNMSLKYRDHSRLDNWMTQFDVKIAGYGYAYRYQQSKGNVEHRFRLSLPKALDYSGFSIAPRFEYRAFNKESKDDFANVWLRVQYQKKFGAFKAYAKIQPKFAIDRDGYDDGEYYEAQNNYGVDYKVSDKLSVGVYLEQNTDDDWNVKSEFIATKVSCKF
;
A
#
# COMPACT_ATOMS: atom_id res chain seq x y z
N MET A 1 -9.47 44.14 -9.74
CA MET A 1 -10.31 43.09 -9.10
C MET A 1 -10.89 42.20 -10.19
N SER A 2 -11.02 40.90 -9.92
CA SER A 2 -11.62 39.84 -10.75
C SER A 2 -10.72 39.06 -11.72
N GLN A 3 -9.84 38.19 -11.21
CA GLN A 3 -9.44 36.93 -11.89
C GLN A 3 -9.25 35.71 -10.96
N ASN A 4 -9.48 35.83 -9.63
CA ASN A 4 -9.29 34.72 -8.68
C ASN A 4 -10.52 33.81 -8.46
N HIS A 5 -11.57 33.91 -9.28
CA HIS A 5 -12.80 33.11 -9.09
C HIS A 5 -12.93 31.88 -10.01
N ASN A 6 -12.00 31.65 -10.96
CA ASN A 6 -12.11 30.51 -11.90
C ASN A 6 -11.28 29.27 -11.55
N VAL A 7 -10.23 29.39 -10.73
CA VAL A 7 -9.35 28.24 -10.41
C VAL A 7 -9.96 27.36 -9.31
N LEU A 8 -10.61 27.96 -8.31
CA LEU A 8 -11.31 27.23 -7.25
C LEU A 8 -12.54 26.50 -7.78
N GLY A 9 -13.33 27.13 -8.65
CA GLY A 9 -14.48 26.50 -9.30
C GLY A 9 -14.08 25.30 -10.18
N ALA A 10 -12.99 25.43 -10.95
CA ALA A 10 -12.47 24.32 -11.76
C ALA A 10 -11.93 23.16 -10.90
N PHE A 11 -11.35 23.46 -9.73
CA PHE A 11 -10.86 22.44 -8.80
C PHE A 11 -12.01 21.72 -8.08
N ASP A 12 -13.06 22.45 -7.69
CA ASP A 12 -14.27 21.88 -7.08
C ASP A 12 -15.07 21.04 -8.08
N ASP A 13 -15.19 21.48 -9.34
CA ASP A 13 -15.83 20.71 -10.41
C ASP A 13 -15.03 19.45 -10.78
N LEU A 14 -13.70 19.53 -10.78
CA LEU A 14 -12.82 18.36 -10.95
C LEU A 14 -13.01 17.39 -9.78
N LEU A 15 -13.04 17.88 -8.54
CA LEU A 15 -13.22 17.08 -7.34
C LEU A 15 -14.60 16.39 -7.30
N MET A 16 -15.67 17.09 -7.71
CA MET A 16 -17.02 16.52 -7.80
C MET A 16 -17.12 15.46 -8.89
N ASN A 17 -16.60 15.74 -10.10
CA ASN A 17 -16.62 14.78 -11.21
C ASN A 17 -15.79 13.54 -10.88
N PHE A 18 -14.65 13.72 -10.21
CA PHE A 18 -13.80 12.65 -9.73
C PHE A 18 -14.47 11.81 -8.63
N THR A 19 -15.14 12.46 -7.67
CA THR A 19 -15.88 11.76 -6.59
C THR A 19 -17.01 10.92 -7.18
N ARG A 20 -17.71 11.43 -8.20
CA ARG A 20 -18.77 10.70 -8.91
C ARG A 20 -18.22 9.48 -9.64
N LEU A 21 -17.11 9.64 -10.37
CA LEU A 21 -16.44 8.55 -11.10
C LEU A 21 -15.92 7.47 -10.14
N ALA A 22 -15.24 7.86 -9.06
CA ALA A 22 -14.74 6.95 -8.04
C ALA A 22 -15.87 6.17 -7.34
N THR A 23 -17.01 6.81 -7.09
CA THR A 23 -18.19 6.16 -6.49
C THR A 23 -18.83 5.16 -7.45
N GLN A 24 -18.89 5.50 -8.74
CA GLN A 24 -19.44 4.63 -9.78
C GLN A 24 -18.56 3.39 -10.00
N LEU A 25 -17.24 3.58 -10.12
CA LEU A 25 -16.27 2.49 -10.23
C LEU A 25 -16.29 1.58 -8.98
N LEU A 26 -16.38 2.16 -7.78
CA LEU A 26 -16.49 1.40 -6.53
C LEU A 26 -17.78 0.56 -6.51
N ARG A 27 -18.91 1.11 -6.99
CA ARG A 27 -20.19 0.40 -7.05
C ARG A 27 -20.14 -0.77 -8.03
N ASP A 28 -19.60 -0.57 -9.22
CA ASP A 28 -19.49 -1.60 -10.25
C ASP A 28 -18.51 -2.71 -9.82
N MET A 29 -17.43 -2.33 -9.14
CA MET A 29 -16.50 -3.29 -8.52
C MET A 29 -17.15 -4.09 -7.39
N LEU A 30 -17.93 -3.47 -6.50
CA LEU A 30 -18.61 -4.17 -5.40
C LEU A 30 -19.66 -5.16 -5.91
N VAL A 31 -20.37 -4.83 -7.00
CA VAL A 31 -21.30 -5.75 -7.67
C VAL A 31 -20.56 -6.96 -8.24
N LYS A 32 -19.44 -6.74 -8.95
CA LYS A 32 -18.59 -7.83 -9.48
C LYS A 32 -17.97 -8.68 -8.37
N LEU A 33 -17.49 -8.06 -7.29
CA LEU A 33 -16.94 -8.76 -6.12
C LEU A 33 -18.02 -9.60 -5.41
N GLY A 34 -19.25 -9.09 -5.29
CA GLY A 34 -20.38 -9.80 -4.71
C GLY A 34 -20.76 -11.06 -5.50
N ILE A 35 -20.73 -10.97 -6.83
CA ILE A 35 -20.97 -12.12 -7.73
C ILE A 35 -19.86 -13.18 -7.61
N ILE A 36 -18.60 -12.74 -7.44
CA ILE A 36 -17.45 -13.63 -7.24
C ILE A 36 -17.50 -14.31 -5.86
N LEU A 37 -17.86 -13.57 -4.80
CA LEU A 37 -17.98 -14.12 -3.45
C LEU A 37 -19.16 -15.08 -3.29
N MET A 38 -20.30 -14.83 -3.96
CA MET A 38 -21.47 -15.72 -3.90
C MET A 38 -21.26 -17.07 -4.59
N LYS A 39 -20.27 -17.20 -5.48
CA LYS A 39 -19.96 -18.46 -6.17
C LYS A 39 -19.02 -19.41 -5.41
N LYS A 40 -18.53 -19.04 -4.22
CA LYS A 40 -17.49 -19.83 -3.54
C LYS A 40 -17.70 -19.92 -2.03
N THR A 41 -18.77 -20.61 -1.63
CA THR A 41 -19.03 -20.97 -0.23
C THR A 41 -18.16 -22.17 0.18
N MET A 42 -16.85 -21.95 0.33
CA MET A 42 -15.94 -22.93 0.97
C MET A 42 -14.63 -22.31 1.48
N ILE A 43 -14.65 -21.09 2.03
CA ILE A 43 -13.43 -20.34 2.40
C ILE A 43 -13.28 -20.19 3.92
N THR A 44 -13.39 -21.30 4.66
CA THR A 44 -13.08 -21.30 6.10
C THR A 44 -11.91 -22.22 6.44
N SER A 45 -11.65 -23.28 5.68
CA SER A 45 -10.51 -24.19 5.94
C SER A 45 -9.22 -23.74 5.23
N THR A 46 -9.31 -23.20 4.01
CA THR A 46 -8.11 -22.84 3.20
C THR A 46 -7.31 -21.70 3.81
N LEU A 47 -7.97 -20.74 4.47
CA LEU A 47 -7.31 -19.61 5.12
C LEU A 47 -6.49 -20.05 6.34
N MET A 48 -6.88 -21.16 6.98
CA MET A 48 -6.18 -21.73 8.13
C MET A 48 -4.97 -22.55 7.68
N THR A 49 -5.06 -23.24 6.53
CA THR A 49 -3.93 -23.94 5.89
C THR A 49 -2.85 -22.97 5.39
N LEU A 50 -3.25 -21.85 4.78
CA LEU A 50 -2.31 -20.78 4.39
C LEU A 50 -1.58 -20.22 5.62
N PHE A 51 -2.27 -20.17 6.75
CA PHE A 51 -1.75 -19.72 8.03
C PHE A 51 -0.74 -20.68 8.66
N THR A 52 -1.01 -21.98 8.60
CA THR A 52 -0.08 -23.01 9.11
C THR A 52 1.18 -23.08 8.24
N SER A 53 1.07 -22.81 6.93
CA SER A 53 2.25 -22.74 6.04
C SER A 53 3.18 -21.55 6.33
N LEU A 54 2.66 -20.47 6.91
CA LEU A 54 3.44 -19.28 7.32
C LEU A 54 4.14 -19.43 8.68
N LEU A 55 3.80 -20.45 9.47
CA LEU A 55 4.30 -20.67 10.83
C LEU A 55 5.36 -21.78 10.92
N VAL A 56 5.76 -22.38 9.79
CA VAL A 56 6.95 -23.22 9.67
C VAL A 56 8.12 -22.33 9.24
N THR A 57 8.97 -21.91 10.18
CA THR A 57 10.26 -21.22 9.90
C THR A 57 11.42 -22.06 10.43
N PRO A 58 12.67 -22.00 9.90
CA PRO A 58 13.19 -21.24 8.76
C PRO A 58 13.98 -22.15 7.77
N SER A 59 13.61 -22.15 6.50
CA SER A 59 14.55 -22.49 5.43
C SER A 59 14.41 -21.41 4.36
N PHE A 60 15.23 -20.36 4.51
CA PHE A 60 15.45 -19.41 3.44
C PHE A 60 16.01 -20.19 2.24
N ALA A 61 15.15 -20.58 1.31
CA ALA A 61 15.56 -20.71 -0.06
C ALA A 61 15.83 -19.26 -0.53
N SER A 62 17.07 -18.81 -0.35
CA SER A 62 17.53 -17.50 -0.83
C SER A 62 17.49 -17.36 -2.36
N ASP A 63 17.08 -18.43 -3.04
CA ASP A 63 17.12 -18.59 -4.49
C ASP A 63 15.73 -18.44 -5.13
N SER A 64 14.65 -18.33 -4.33
CA SER A 64 13.28 -18.13 -4.84
C SER A 64 12.80 -16.67 -4.76
N PHE A 65 13.42 -15.85 -3.90
CA PHE A 65 13.06 -14.45 -3.70
C PHE A 65 14.11 -13.51 -4.27
N ASP A 66 13.67 -12.42 -4.89
CA ASP A 66 14.56 -11.48 -5.57
C ASP A 66 15.53 -10.81 -4.58
N TYR A 67 15.03 -10.48 -3.38
CA TYR A 67 15.79 -9.85 -2.30
C TYR A 67 15.04 -10.01 -0.96
N SER A 68 15.60 -9.45 0.11
CA SER A 68 14.89 -9.21 1.38
C SER A 68 14.81 -7.72 1.67
N GLN A 69 13.80 -7.31 2.44
CA GLN A 69 13.62 -5.91 2.81
C GLN A 69 13.44 -5.79 4.33
N HIS A 70 14.15 -4.86 4.97
CA HIS A 70 14.06 -4.67 6.41
C HIS A 70 13.43 -3.31 6.71
N ASN A 71 12.39 -3.29 7.54
CA ASN A 71 11.67 -2.05 7.87
C ASN A 71 11.79 -1.78 9.37
N PHE A 72 12.22 -0.56 9.70
CA PHE A 72 12.25 -0.06 11.07
C PHE A 72 11.30 1.14 11.15
N THR A 73 10.42 1.17 12.16
CA THR A 73 9.45 2.26 12.31
C THR A 73 9.37 2.72 13.75
N VAL A 74 9.71 3.97 13.98
CA VAL A 74 9.52 4.65 15.27
C VAL A 74 8.24 5.48 15.21
N LYS A 75 7.43 5.43 16.26
CA LYS A 75 6.16 6.16 16.37
C LYS A 75 6.11 6.96 17.66
N SER A 76 5.57 8.17 17.57
CA SER A 76 5.20 8.97 18.73
C SER A 76 3.93 9.75 18.41
N GLY A 77 2.89 9.58 19.23
CA GLY A 77 1.58 10.19 19.00
C GLY A 77 1.01 9.92 17.60
N ASN A 78 0.77 11.00 16.85
CA ASN A 78 0.23 10.96 15.49
C ASN A 78 1.33 10.94 14.40
N MET A 79 2.60 10.84 14.77
CA MET A 79 3.75 10.87 13.85
C MET A 79 4.47 9.53 13.80
N SER A 80 5.11 9.24 12.68
CA SER A 80 6.07 8.14 12.59
C SER A 80 7.21 8.42 11.62
N LEU A 81 8.37 7.87 11.94
CA LEU A 81 9.54 7.81 11.07
C LEU A 81 9.80 6.35 10.70
N LYS A 82 9.96 6.08 9.42
CA LYS A 82 10.33 4.76 8.90
C LYS A 82 11.66 4.84 8.17
N TYR A 83 12.53 3.89 8.46
CA TYR A 83 13.68 3.54 7.63
C TYR A 83 13.43 2.18 6.98
N ARG A 84 13.94 2.01 5.76
CA ARG A 84 13.93 0.74 5.06
C ARG A 84 15.16 0.59 4.18
N ASP A 85 15.73 -0.59 4.23
CA ASP A 85 16.81 -1.08 3.39
C ASP A 85 16.42 -2.40 2.73
N HIS A 86 17.20 -2.79 1.74
CA HIS A 86 17.02 -4.00 0.96
C HIS A 86 18.35 -4.77 0.90
N SER A 87 18.32 -6.09 1.05
CA SER A 87 19.48 -6.90 0.76
C SER A 87 19.69 -6.97 -0.75
N ARG A 88 20.95 -7.10 -1.18
CA ARG A 88 21.34 -7.27 -2.60
C ARG A 88 20.96 -6.12 -3.54
N LEU A 89 20.29 -5.08 -3.05
CA LEU A 89 19.95 -3.87 -3.79
C LEU A 89 20.60 -2.67 -3.14
N ASP A 90 21.24 -1.82 -3.94
CA ASP A 90 21.57 -0.45 -3.54
C ASP A 90 20.30 0.40 -3.58
N ASN A 91 19.45 0.20 -2.55
CA ASN A 91 18.16 0.86 -2.41
C ASN A 91 17.79 1.02 -0.93
N TRP A 92 17.55 2.25 -0.51
CA TRP A 92 17.04 2.56 0.81
C TRP A 92 16.04 3.70 0.77
N MET A 93 15.22 3.81 1.81
CA MET A 93 14.30 4.93 1.95
C MET A 93 14.11 5.36 3.41
N THR A 94 13.80 6.63 3.57
CA THR A 94 13.27 7.20 4.81
C THR A 94 11.90 7.81 4.53
N GLN A 95 10.96 7.63 5.45
CA GLN A 95 9.62 8.17 5.32
C GLN A 95 9.16 8.78 6.65
N PHE A 96 8.65 10.00 6.56
CA PHE A 96 7.96 10.68 7.64
C PHE A 96 6.46 10.63 7.40
N ASP A 97 5.68 10.23 8.40
CA ASP A 97 4.22 10.18 8.35
C ASP A 97 3.62 11.02 9.49
N VAL A 98 2.53 11.73 9.21
CA VAL A 98 1.72 12.44 10.22
C VAL A 98 0.23 12.20 9.96
N LYS A 99 -0.55 12.03 11.03
CA LYS A 99 -2.00 11.86 10.95
C LYS A 99 -2.73 13.08 11.55
N ILE A 100 -3.60 13.70 10.77
CA ILE A 100 -4.37 14.90 11.16
C ILE A 100 -5.82 14.70 10.72
N ALA A 101 -6.77 14.84 11.66
CA ALA A 101 -8.22 14.73 11.39
C ALA A 101 -8.64 13.47 10.59
N GLY A 102 -7.98 12.34 10.79
CA GLY A 102 -8.26 11.09 10.07
C GLY A 102 -7.48 10.91 8.76
N TYR A 103 -6.93 11.99 8.20
CA TYR A 103 -6.07 11.99 7.02
C TYR A 103 -4.63 11.67 7.40
N GLY A 104 -3.95 10.90 6.55
CA GLY A 104 -2.52 10.59 6.70
C GLY A 104 -1.69 11.27 5.62
N TYR A 105 -0.73 12.07 6.03
CA TYR A 105 0.24 12.72 5.14
C TYR A 105 1.57 12.01 5.28
N ALA A 106 2.26 11.76 4.17
CA ALA A 106 3.60 11.22 4.23
C ALA A 106 4.51 11.78 3.15
N TYR A 107 5.77 11.97 3.51
CA TYR A 107 6.85 12.23 2.59
C TYR A 107 7.85 11.07 2.68
N ARG A 108 8.26 10.53 1.52
CA ARG A 108 9.29 9.52 1.39
C ARG A 108 10.42 10.03 0.51
N TYR A 109 11.63 9.91 1.01
CA TYR A 109 12.85 9.99 0.23
C TYR A 109 13.34 8.56 -0.04
N GLN A 110 13.53 8.18 -1.29
CA GLN A 110 14.04 6.88 -1.68
C GLN A 110 15.22 7.04 -2.63
N GLN A 111 16.37 6.46 -2.28
CA GLN A 111 17.54 6.43 -3.12
C GLN A 111 17.72 5.02 -3.68
N SER A 112 17.95 4.91 -4.99
CA SER A 112 18.31 3.65 -5.63
C SER A 112 19.33 3.86 -6.74
N LYS A 113 20.49 3.18 -6.63
CA LYS A 113 21.58 3.25 -7.62
C LYS A 113 21.95 4.69 -8.00
N GLY A 114 22.13 5.55 -6.99
CA GLY A 114 22.43 6.98 -7.19
C GLY A 114 21.26 7.86 -7.63
N ASN A 115 20.11 7.31 -7.99
CA ASN A 115 18.92 8.09 -8.35
C ASN A 115 18.03 8.31 -7.13
N VAL A 116 17.40 9.47 -7.06
CA VAL A 116 16.49 9.82 -5.97
C VAL A 116 15.06 9.89 -6.50
N GLU A 117 14.16 9.32 -5.71
CA GLU A 117 12.73 9.41 -5.90
C GLU A 117 12.09 10.01 -4.63
N HIS A 118 11.29 11.05 -4.82
CA HIS A 118 10.48 11.68 -3.79
C HIS A 118 9.04 11.19 -3.93
N ARG A 119 8.40 10.78 -2.82
CA ARG A 119 6.98 10.42 -2.83
C ARG A 119 6.19 11.21 -1.80
N PHE A 120 5.16 11.90 -2.26
CA PHE A 120 4.20 12.61 -1.42
C PHE A 120 2.91 11.82 -1.39
N ARG A 121 2.36 11.56 -0.21
CA ARG A 121 1.19 10.69 -0.05
C ARG A 121 0.12 11.35 0.77
N LEU A 122 -1.11 11.24 0.27
CA LEU A 122 -2.34 11.55 0.99
C LEU A 122 -3.16 10.27 1.16
N SER A 123 -3.26 9.78 2.38
CA SER A 123 -4.10 8.64 2.74
C SER A 123 -5.43 9.14 3.28
N LEU A 124 -6.51 8.80 2.59
CA LEU A 124 -7.87 9.15 3.02
C LEU A 124 -8.37 8.19 4.11
N PRO A 125 -9.41 8.61 4.88
CA PRO A 125 -10.14 7.70 5.76
C PRO A 125 -10.64 6.45 5.03
N LYS A 126 -10.90 5.39 5.79
CA LYS A 126 -11.47 4.16 5.22
C LYS A 126 -12.86 4.46 4.64
N ALA A 127 -13.07 4.08 3.38
CA ALA A 127 -14.39 4.10 2.76
C ALA A 127 -15.26 2.94 3.27
N LEU A 128 -14.63 1.84 3.70
CA LEU A 128 -15.28 0.69 4.29
C LEU A 128 -14.41 0.12 5.41
N ASP A 129 -15.03 -0.26 6.53
CA ASP A 129 -14.41 -0.99 7.63
C ASP A 129 -15.43 -1.93 8.25
N TYR A 130 -15.31 -3.23 8.00
CA TYR A 130 -16.27 -4.22 8.46
C TYR A 130 -15.61 -5.57 8.71
N SER A 131 -15.76 -6.09 9.93
CA SER A 131 -15.33 -7.45 10.32
C SER A 131 -13.87 -7.80 9.92
N GLY A 132 -12.94 -6.86 10.09
CA GLY A 132 -11.53 -7.04 9.74
C GLY A 132 -11.20 -6.77 8.27
N PHE A 133 -12.20 -6.61 7.41
CA PHE A 133 -12.06 -6.12 6.04
C PHE A 133 -12.10 -4.59 6.01
N SER A 134 -11.28 -3.97 5.18
CA SER A 134 -11.28 -2.51 5.00
C SER A 134 -10.81 -2.09 3.62
N ILE A 135 -11.32 -0.95 3.15
CA ILE A 135 -10.92 -0.31 1.91
C ILE A 135 -10.56 1.14 2.22
N ALA A 136 -9.37 1.58 1.80
CA ALA A 136 -8.92 2.96 2.00
C ALA A 136 -8.17 3.49 0.77
N PRO A 137 -8.65 4.56 0.13
CA PRO A 137 -7.92 5.19 -0.95
C PRO A 137 -6.64 5.87 -0.45
N ARG A 138 -5.69 6.07 -1.35
CA ARG A 138 -4.50 6.91 -1.16
C ARG A 138 -4.09 7.51 -2.48
N PHE A 139 -3.70 8.78 -2.47
CA PHE A 139 -2.98 9.41 -3.57
C PHE A 139 -1.48 9.39 -3.27
N GLU A 140 -0.69 9.17 -4.31
CA GLU A 140 0.77 9.27 -4.25
C GLU A 140 1.27 10.03 -5.49
N TYR A 141 1.93 11.17 -5.28
CA TYR A 141 2.73 11.84 -6.30
C TYR A 141 4.18 11.37 -6.18
N ARG A 142 4.79 11.02 -7.31
CA ARG A 142 6.15 10.48 -7.39
C ARG A 142 6.96 11.42 -8.27
N ALA A 143 8.01 11.99 -7.70
CA ALA A 143 8.95 12.84 -8.41
C ALA A 143 10.33 12.20 -8.50
N PHE A 144 11.00 12.30 -9.64
CA PHE A 144 12.27 11.64 -9.90
C PHE A 144 13.35 12.66 -10.24
N ASN A 145 14.50 12.56 -9.58
CA ASN A 145 15.67 13.39 -9.94
C ASN A 145 16.39 12.85 -11.19
N LYS A 146 15.91 11.76 -11.77
CA LYS A 146 16.48 11.15 -12.96
C LYS A 146 15.77 11.70 -14.18
N GLU A 147 16.49 12.42 -15.04
CA GLU A 147 15.93 13.06 -16.25
C GLU A 147 15.17 12.10 -17.18
N SER A 148 15.54 10.81 -17.20
CA SER A 148 14.88 9.80 -18.05
C SER A 148 13.57 9.24 -17.47
N LYS A 149 13.00 9.88 -16.45
CA LYS A 149 11.79 9.41 -15.76
C LYS A 149 10.89 10.60 -15.48
N ASP A 150 9.68 10.51 -16.01
CA ASP A 150 8.67 11.52 -15.75
C ASP A 150 8.07 11.35 -14.36
N ASP A 151 7.80 12.50 -13.76
CA ASP A 151 7.00 12.59 -12.55
C ASP A 151 5.57 12.16 -12.88
N PHE A 152 4.91 11.48 -11.95
CA PHE A 152 3.52 11.08 -12.15
C PHE A 152 2.78 10.94 -10.82
N ALA A 153 1.46 10.98 -10.89
CA ALA A 153 0.60 10.67 -9.76
C ALA A 153 -0.03 9.28 -9.92
N ASN A 154 -0.44 8.69 -8.81
CA ASN A 154 -1.23 7.48 -8.85
C ASN A 154 -2.20 7.40 -7.66
N VAL A 155 -3.28 6.65 -7.90
CA VAL A 155 -4.29 6.35 -6.89
C VAL A 155 -4.16 4.89 -6.48
N TRP A 156 -4.00 4.64 -5.19
CA TRP A 156 -4.00 3.32 -4.60
C TRP A 156 -5.38 3.02 -4.03
N LEU A 157 -5.96 1.87 -4.37
CA LEU A 157 -7.08 1.32 -3.63
C LEU A 157 -6.57 0.26 -2.65
N ARG A 158 -6.43 0.60 -1.38
CA ARG A 158 -5.86 -0.33 -0.38
C ARG A 158 -6.97 -1.20 0.20
N VAL A 159 -7.11 -2.39 -0.35
CA VAL A 159 -8.02 -3.43 0.17
C VAL A 159 -7.25 -4.28 1.16
N GLN A 160 -7.78 -4.45 2.37
CA GLN A 160 -7.11 -5.20 3.42
C GLN A 160 -8.08 -6.08 4.18
N TYR A 161 -7.67 -7.32 4.46
CA TYR A 161 -8.26 -8.15 5.51
C TYR A 161 -7.23 -8.36 6.63
N GLN A 162 -7.66 -8.33 7.88
CA GLN A 162 -6.81 -8.65 9.02
C GLN A 162 -7.59 -9.35 10.13
N LYS A 163 -6.91 -10.25 10.85
CA LYS A 163 -7.45 -10.94 12.02
C LYS A 163 -6.42 -11.00 13.14
N LYS A 164 -6.85 -10.72 14.36
CA LYS A 164 -6.05 -10.86 15.58
C LYS A 164 -6.36 -12.17 16.28
N PHE A 165 -5.34 -12.81 16.84
CA PHE A 165 -5.44 -14.05 17.60
C PHE A 165 -4.33 -14.03 18.66
N GLY A 166 -4.69 -13.71 19.90
CA GLY A 166 -3.73 -13.43 20.97
C GLY A 166 -2.81 -12.26 20.63
N ALA A 167 -1.51 -12.46 20.81
CA ALA A 167 -0.47 -11.46 20.52
C ALA A 167 -0.18 -11.30 19.01
N PHE A 168 -0.76 -12.15 18.16
CA PHE A 168 -0.52 -12.15 16.73
C PHE A 168 -1.63 -11.43 15.96
N LYS A 169 -1.24 -10.85 14.82
CA LYS A 169 -2.15 -10.27 13.84
C LYS A 169 -1.67 -10.61 12.44
N ALA A 170 -2.46 -11.38 11.72
CA ALA A 170 -2.21 -11.62 10.31
C ALA A 170 -3.05 -10.72 9.43
N TYR A 171 -2.54 -10.50 8.23
CA TYR A 171 -3.18 -9.64 7.26
C TYR A 171 -2.85 -10.07 5.83
N ALA A 172 -3.78 -9.75 4.94
CA ALA A 172 -3.59 -9.71 3.50
C ALA A 172 -3.97 -8.31 3.02
N LYS A 173 -3.15 -7.74 2.14
CA LYS A 173 -3.41 -6.44 1.51
C LYS A 173 -3.23 -6.59 0.02
N ILE A 174 -4.23 -6.14 -0.72
CA ILE A 174 -4.21 -6.03 -2.17
C ILE A 174 -4.29 -4.55 -2.49
N GLN A 175 -3.33 -4.04 -3.26
CA GLN A 175 -3.19 -2.60 -3.46
C GLN A 175 -2.92 -2.27 -4.93
N PRO A 176 -3.94 -2.40 -5.80
CA PRO A 176 -3.84 -1.92 -7.18
C PRO A 176 -3.62 -0.41 -7.21
N LYS A 177 -2.91 0.03 -8.25
CA LYS A 177 -2.58 1.42 -8.49
C LYS A 177 -3.06 1.82 -9.87
N PHE A 178 -3.63 3.01 -9.92
CA PHE A 178 -4.16 3.61 -11.13
C PHE A 178 -3.32 4.82 -11.49
N ALA A 179 -2.91 4.89 -12.75
CA ALA A 179 -2.05 5.92 -13.30
C ALA A 179 -2.77 7.27 -13.37
N ILE A 180 -2.02 8.36 -13.19
CA ILE A 180 -2.43 9.73 -13.50
C ILE A 180 -1.18 10.43 -14.05
N ASP A 181 -1.25 10.93 -15.27
CA ASP A 181 -0.13 11.58 -15.97
C ASP A 181 1.13 10.68 -15.99
N ARG A 182 0.95 9.43 -16.42
CA ARG A 182 2.02 8.44 -16.48
C ARG A 182 2.19 7.95 -17.91
N ASP A 183 3.38 8.15 -18.45
CA ASP A 183 3.77 7.63 -19.76
C ASP A 183 3.39 6.16 -19.97
N GLY A 184 2.70 5.93 -21.09
CA GLY A 184 2.25 4.61 -21.52
C GLY A 184 0.92 4.14 -20.92
N TYR A 185 0.23 4.97 -20.12
CA TYR A 185 -1.05 4.63 -19.51
C TYR A 185 -2.04 5.80 -19.61
N ASP A 186 -3.31 5.47 -19.81
CA ASP A 186 -4.39 6.46 -19.71
C ASP A 186 -4.65 6.84 -18.25
N ASP A 187 -5.18 8.04 -18.01
CA ASP A 187 -5.59 8.48 -16.68
C ASP A 187 -6.67 7.57 -16.09
N GLY A 188 -6.40 7.03 -14.91
CA GLY A 188 -7.25 6.07 -14.21
C GLY A 188 -7.02 4.62 -14.64
N GLU A 189 -6.09 4.34 -15.56
CA GLU A 189 -5.75 2.98 -15.98
C GLU A 189 -4.96 2.24 -14.89
N TYR A 190 -5.29 0.97 -14.68
CA TYR A 190 -4.54 0.09 -13.79
C TYR A 190 -3.18 -0.24 -14.40
N TYR A 191 -2.09 -0.08 -13.64
CA TYR A 191 -0.74 -0.32 -14.17
C TYR A 191 0.15 -1.24 -13.31
N GLU A 192 -0.13 -1.35 -12.01
CA GLU A 192 0.60 -2.28 -11.11
C GLU A 192 -0.19 -2.52 -9.83
N ALA A 193 0.06 -3.64 -9.16
CA ALA A 193 -0.39 -3.86 -7.79
C ALA A 193 0.79 -4.17 -6.85
N GLN A 194 0.65 -3.74 -5.60
CA GLN A 194 1.59 -4.10 -4.52
C GLN A 194 0.82 -4.87 -3.43
N ASN A 195 1.05 -6.17 -3.35
CA ASN A 195 0.31 -7.06 -2.47
C ASN A 195 1.18 -7.51 -1.30
N ASN A 196 0.62 -7.53 -0.10
CA ASN A 196 1.33 -7.88 1.12
C ASN A 196 0.58 -8.92 1.95
N TYR A 197 1.26 -10.00 2.31
CA TYR A 197 0.72 -11.05 3.17
C TYR A 197 1.66 -11.26 4.34
N GLY A 198 1.17 -11.15 5.57
CA GLY A 198 2.09 -11.19 6.70
C GLY A 198 1.46 -11.38 8.05
N VAL A 199 2.34 -11.51 9.03
CA VAL A 199 2.02 -11.71 10.45
C VAL A 199 2.86 -10.73 11.27
N ASP A 200 2.18 -9.95 12.12
CA ASP A 200 2.80 -9.13 13.15
C ASP A 200 2.63 -9.84 14.52
N TYR A 201 3.69 -9.86 15.33
CA TYR A 201 3.69 -10.30 16.73
C TYR A 201 3.89 -9.08 17.67
N LYS A 202 2.97 -8.91 18.61
CA LYS A 202 3.03 -7.89 19.65
C LYS A 202 3.90 -8.40 20.81
N VAL A 203 5.15 -7.94 20.86
CA VAL A 203 6.08 -8.28 21.95
C VAL A 203 5.69 -7.56 23.24
N SER A 204 5.32 -6.28 23.12
CA SER A 204 4.81 -5.46 24.24
C SER A 204 3.90 -4.35 23.71
N ASP A 205 3.42 -3.46 24.58
CA ASP A 205 2.66 -2.27 24.14
C ASP A 205 3.51 -1.30 23.30
N LYS A 206 4.83 -1.31 23.54
CA LYS A 206 5.80 -0.44 22.89
C LYS A 206 6.51 -1.09 21.70
N LEU A 207 6.57 -2.42 21.62
CA LEU A 207 7.32 -3.13 20.59
C LEU A 207 6.45 -4.15 19.84
N SER A 208 6.52 -4.11 18.53
CA SER A 208 5.99 -5.17 17.66
C SER A 208 6.99 -5.54 16.58
N VAL A 209 7.09 -6.84 16.29
CA VAL A 209 7.89 -7.38 15.19
C VAL A 209 6.97 -8.06 14.18
N GLY A 210 7.43 -8.29 12.95
CA GLY A 210 6.63 -8.99 11.95
C GLY A 210 7.43 -9.38 10.73
N VAL A 211 6.84 -10.30 9.98
CA VAL A 211 7.33 -10.77 8.68
C VAL A 211 6.21 -10.71 7.66
N TYR A 212 6.56 -10.46 6.40
CA TYR A 212 5.59 -10.47 5.32
C TYR A 212 6.22 -10.79 3.98
N LEU A 213 5.43 -11.37 3.09
CA LEU A 213 5.69 -11.51 1.66
C LEU A 213 5.14 -10.29 0.94
N GLU A 214 5.91 -9.71 0.02
CA GLU A 214 5.44 -8.70 -0.92
C GLU A 214 5.54 -9.23 -2.35
N GLN A 215 4.43 -9.16 -3.07
CA GLN A 215 4.33 -9.49 -4.49
C GLN A 215 3.95 -8.22 -5.24
N ASN A 216 4.78 -7.80 -6.18
CA ASN A 216 4.45 -6.72 -7.11
C ASN A 216 4.08 -7.30 -8.46
N THR A 217 2.99 -6.82 -9.04
CA THR A 217 2.49 -7.28 -10.34
C THR A 217 2.46 -6.16 -11.36
N ASP A 218 2.47 -6.51 -12.65
CA ASP A 218 2.22 -5.58 -13.75
C ASP A 218 0.71 -5.37 -14.01
N ASP A 219 0.41 -4.67 -15.09
CA ASP A 219 -0.90 -4.38 -15.67
C ASP A 219 -1.68 -5.64 -16.09
N ASP A 220 -0.99 -6.74 -16.36
CA ASP A 220 -1.58 -8.05 -16.65
C ASP A 220 -1.69 -8.97 -15.42
N TRP A 221 -1.35 -8.46 -14.23
CA TRP A 221 -1.27 -9.21 -12.97
C TRP A 221 -0.17 -10.28 -12.92
N ASN A 222 0.78 -10.28 -13.86
CA ASN A 222 1.95 -11.15 -13.77
C ASN A 222 2.87 -10.66 -12.66
N VAL A 223 3.49 -11.59 -11.93
CA VAL A 223 4.43 -11.26 -10.85
C VAL A 223 5.73 -10.72 -11.44
N LYS A 224 6.04 -9.45 -11.17
CA LYS A 224 7.31 -8.81 -11.58
C LYS A 224 8.42 -8.99 -10.56
N SER A 225 8.04 -9.03 -9.28
CA SER A 225 8.99 -9.22 -8.19
C SER A 225 8.29 -9.80 -6.98
N GLU A 226 9.01 -10.64 -6.26
CA GLU A 226 8.57 -11.23 -5.00
C GLU A 226 9.69 -11.24 -3.97
N PHE A 227 9.39 -10.77 -2.76
CA PHE A 227 10.39 -10.72 -1.69
C PHE A 227 9.79 -10.88 -0.30
N ILE A 228 10.62 -11.36 0.63
CA ILE A 228 10.31 -11.40 2.05
C ILE A 228 10.80 -10.12 2.72
N ALA A 229 10.02 -9.63 3.67
CA ALA A 229 10.36 -8.46 4.45
C ALA A 229 10.17 -8.66 5.94
N THR A 230 11.05 -8.04 6.73
CA THR A 230 10.91 -7.92 8.17
C THR A 230 10.40 -6.53 8.54
N LYS A 231 9.79 -6.45 9.72
CA LYS A 231 9.26 -5.22 10.30
C LYS A 231 9.52 -5.18 11.79
N VAL A 232 10.10 -4.08 12.24
CA VAL A 232 10.20 -3.72 13.65
C VAL A 232 9.51 -2.38 13.84
N SER A 233 8.64 -2.29 14.84
CA SER A 233 7.99 -1.03 15.20
C SER A 233 8.07 -0.77 16.70
N CYS A 234 8.60 0.40 17.04
CA CYS A 234 8.73 0.90 18.40
C CYS A 234 7.81 2.12 18.61
N LYS A 235 7.20 2.24 19.78
CA LYS A 235 6.36 3.37 20.19
C LYS A 235 6.93 4.03 21.45
N PHE A 236 6.92 5.36 21.44
CA PHE A 236 7.30 6.22 22.57
C PHE A 236 6.11 7.06 23.02
#